data_AF-A0A7D5RA61-F1
#
_entry.id   AF-A0A7D5RA61-F1
#
_cell.length_a   1.000
_cell.length_b   1.000
_cell.length_c   1.000
_cell.angle_alpha   90.00
_cell.angle_beta   90.00
_cell.angle_gamma   90.00
#
_symmetry.space_group_name_H-M   'P 1'
#
loop_
_entity.id
_entity.type
_entity.pdbx_description
1 polymer ?
#
loop_
_entity_poly.entity_id
_entity_poly.type
_entity_poly.pdbx_seq_one_letter_code
_entity_poly.pdbx_strand_id
1 'polypeptide(L)'
;MMHIKLISIATILLLLCVTFSSTAFAETKVPYWIIQNLRWWANDKIPAAQLESSLLWIGVREKIKITLVDGPSQIPDAIKKDTKKWNLGEVSDADFFNKIKAGLKDGSIKISSKSKFNISDYKEHEFSGHSPLFRTFAYKKDFIIVNGEKIPRDIQFELRSNQTETYKRLMVSEKDAVVIVPIFTKSAYDEPGFYTYYRGECDTKCLTKQIKYTTPHGYSSSSNAIKVFNLLGYHTITDVAVDSNPKILSKYKKVIVLHNEYVTQTEFDAITSHPRVLYLYPNALYAKVSANYQTDTITLVRGHHYPTSAVGNGFDWKFDNSKLEYDTTCKKWSFTKIKNGKMLNCYPEHIIFSDVELLKAIKDY
;
A
#
# COMPACT_ATOMS: atom_id res chain seq x y z
N MET A 1 -47.13 54.20 -21.25
CA MET A 1 -46.92 53.02 -22.13
C MET A 1 -45.53 53.15 -22.77
N MET A 2 -44.80 52.04 -22.90
CA MET A 2 -43.46 51.87 -23.54
C MET A 2 -42.27 52.50 -22.77
N HIS A 3 -41.50 51.70 -22.02
CA HIS A 3 -40.32 50.88 -22.41
C HIS A 3 -38.99 51.68 -22.35
N ILE A 4 -38.27 51.66 -21.22
CA ILE A 4 -37.12 50.77 -20.90
C ILE A 4 -36.04 50.73 -22.00
N LYS A 5 -34.85 51.28 -21.72
CA LYS A 5 -33.56 50.55 -21.60
C LYS A 5 -32.40 51.53 -21.29
N LEU A 6 -32.10 51.73 -20.00
CA LEU A 6 -30.73 52.05 -19.58
C LEU A 6 -30.02 50.71 -19.32
N ILE A 7 -28.97 50.44 -20.08
CA ILE A 7 -28.09 49.30 -19.86
C ILE A 7 -27.11 49.71 -18.75
N SER A 8 -27.43 49.35 -17.51
CA SER A 8 -26.44 49.34 -16.43
C SER A 8 -25.75 47.97 -16.45
N ILE A 9 -24.50 47.95 -16.90
CA ILE A 9 -23.61 46.79 -16.77
C ILE A 9 -23.24 46.68 -15.30
N ALA A 10 -23.98 45.87 -14.55
CA ALA A 10 -23.58 45.43 -13.23
C ALA A 10 -22.66 44.21 -13.40
N THR A 11 -21.36 44.45 -13.28
CA THR A 11 -20.34 43.39 -13.21
C THR A 11 -20.53 42.64 -11.90
N ILE A 12 -21.27 41.52 -11.94
CA ILE A 12 -21.32 40.57 -10.83
C ILE A 12 -19.97 39.84 -10.83
N LEU A 13 -19.03 40.34 -10.03
CA LEU A 13 -17.85 39.60 -9.64
C LEU A 13 -18.31 38.49 -8.69
N LEU A 14 -18.62 37.33 -9.27
CA LEU A 14 -18.88 36.11 -8.52
C LEU A 14 -17.55 35.71 -7.86
N LEU A 15 -17.30 36.25 -6.66
CA LEU A 15 -16.31 35.68 -5.75
C LEU A 15 -16.81 34.28 -5.41
N LEU A 16 -16.39 33.30 -6.23
CA LEU A 16 -16.28 31.91 -5.83
C LEU A 16 -15.27 31.89 -4.67
N CYS A 17 -15.74 32.22 -3.47
CA CYS A 17 -15.16 31.71 -2.24
C CYS A 17 -15.34 30.20 -2.33
N VAL A 18 -14.42 29.54 -3.03
CA VAL A 18 -14.04 28.17 -2.71
C VAL A 18 -13.49 28.27 -1.30
N THR A 19 -14.38 28.15 -0.32
CA THR A 19 -14.00 27.82 1.04
C THR A 19 -13.34 26.46 0.91
N PHE A 20 -12.01 26.46 0.73
CA PHE A 20 -11.20 25.32 1.10
C PHE A 20 -11.46 25.15 2.59
N SER A 21 -12.42 24.29 2.93
CA SER A 21 -12.67 23.88 4.29
C SER A 21 -11.33 23.39 4.82
N SER A 22 -10.73 24.17 5.72
CA SER A 22 -9.47 23.91 6.39
C SER A 22 -9.52 22.70 7.33
N THR A 23 -10.55 21.87 7.20
CA THR A 23 -10.77 20.61 7.92
C THR A 23 -10.22 19.38 7.18
N ALA A 24 -9.76 19.53 5.92
CA ALA A 24 -9.33 18.41 5.08
C ALA A 24 -8.09 17.62 5.59
N PHE A 25 -7.39 18.12 6.61
CA PHE A 25 -6.17 17.49 7.13
C PHE A 25 -6.37 16.69 8.43
N ALA A 26 -7.59 16.62 8.96
CA ALA A 26 -7.91 15.92 10.21
C ALA A 26 -8.60 14.55 10.02
N GLU A 27 -8.82 14.09 8.78
CA GLU A 27 -9.24 12.71 8.55
C GLU A 27 -8.03 11.79 8.75
N THR A 28 -8.01 11.06 9.86
CA THR A 28 -7.06 9.96 10.06
C THR A 28 -7.25 8.98 8.91
N LYS A 29 -6.32 9.01 7.95
CA LYS A 29 -6.32 8.06 6.83
C LYS A 29 -6.28 6.64 7.38
N VAL A 30 -7.24 5.85 6.93
CA VAL A 30 -7.38 4.44 7.30
C VAL A 30 -6.06 3.70 7.00
N PRO A 31 -5.51 2.93 7.96
CA PRO A 31 -4.27 2.20 7.76
C PRO A 31 -4.33 1.26 6.54
N TYR A 32 -3.21 1.13 5.84
CA TYR A 32 -3.13 0.30 4.64
C TYR A 32 -3.63 -1.14 4.85
N TRP A 33 -3.33 -1.76 5.99
CA TRP A 33 -3.76 -3.13 6.26
C TRP A 33 -5.29 -3.28 6.36
N ILE A 34 -6.01 -2.25 6.82
CA ILE A 34 -7.48 -2.22 6.82
C ILE A 34 -8.00 -2.19 5.38
N ILE A 35 -7.47 -1.27 4.58
CA ILE A 35 -7.78 -1.11 3.15
C ILE A 35 -7.58 -2.43 2.42
N GLN A 36 -6.43 -3.08 2.66
CA GLN A 36 -6.05 -4.28 1.97
C GLN A 36 -6.86 -5.52 2.42
N ASN A 37 -7.23 -5.62 3.70
CA ASN A 37 -8.13 -6.67 4.18
C ASN A 37 -9.51 -6.57 3.54
N LEU A 38 -10.08 -5.35 3.45
CA LEU A 38 -11.34 -5.11 2.76
C LEU A 38 -11.28 -5.56 1.30
N ARG A 39 -10.20 -5.17 0.59
CA ARG A 39 -9.93 -5.60 -0.79
C ARG A 39 -9.86 -7.11 -0.95
N TRP A 40 -9.12 -7.80 -0.07
CA TRP A 40 -8.98 -9.24 -0.13
C TRP A 40 -10.26 -9.98 0.18
N TRP A 41 -11.01 -9.53 1.18
CA TRP A 41 -12.30 -10.11 1.51
C TRP A 41 -13.29 -9.95 0.35
N ALA A 42 -13.31 -8.77 -0.29
CA ALA A 42 -14.17 -8.52 -1.43
C ALA A 42 -13.87 -9.41 -2.65
N ASN A 43 -12.63 -9.88 -2.78
CA ASN A 43 -12.17 -10.78 -3.83
C ASN A 43 -12.01 -12.22 -3.37
N ASP A 44 -12.65 -12.61 -2.26
CA ASP A 44 -12.68 -14.00 -1.76
C ASP A 44 -11.29 -14.57 -1.43
N LYS A 45 -10.30 -13.71 -1.21
CA LYS A 45 -8.93 -14.11 -0.83
C LYS A 45 -8.74 -14.31 0.67
N ILE A 46 -9.65 -13.77 1.48
CA ILE A 46 -9.70 -14.02 2.92
C ILE A 46 -11.14 -14.24 3.42
N PRO A 47 -11.33 -15.06 4.45
CA PRO A 47 -12.65 -15.24 5.06
C PRO A 47 -13.08 -14.00 5.85
N ALA A 48 -14.39 -13.86 6.08
CA ALA A 48 -14.96 -12.78 6.90
C ALA A 48 -14.31 -12.67 8.29
N ALA A 49 -13.94 -13.81 8.90
CA ALA A 49 -13.25 -13.84 10.19
C ALA A 49 -11.94 -13.02 10.22
N GLN A 50 -11.21 -12.94 9.11
CA GLN A 50 -10.00 -12.09 9.05
C GLN A 50 -10.36 -10.60 8.90
N LEU A 51 -11.47 -10.29 8.22
CA LEU A 51 -11.97 -8.92 8.07
C LEU A 51 -12.50 -8.33 9.39
N GLU A 52 -12.98 -9.15 10.31
CA GLU A 52 -13.51 -8.70 11.62
C GLU A 52 -12.54 -7.76 12.35
N SER A 53 -11.25 -8.08 12.33
CA SER A 53 -10.21 -7.26 12.96
C SER A 53 -10.18 -5.83 12.42
N SER A 54 -10.44 -5.66 11.12
CA SER A 54 -10.49 -4.36 10.47
C SER A 54 -11.74 -3.59 10.85
N LEU A 55 -12.90 -4.24 10.87
CA LEU A 55 -14.17 -3.61 11.26
C LEU A 55 -14.18 -3.21 12.73
N LEU A 56 -13.63 -4.05 13.60
CA LEU A 56 -13.49 -3.76 15.03
C LEU A 56 -12.49 -2.62 15.27
N TRP A 57 -11.39 -2.57 14.53
CA TRP A 57 -10.47 -1.43 14.58
C TRP A 57 -11.16 -0.13 14.19
N ILE A 58 -11.96 -0.12 13.11
CA ILE A 58 -12.74 1.06 12.68
C ILE A 58 -13.69 1.48 13.80
N GLY A 59 -14.50 0.56 14.33
CA GLY A 59 -15.48 0.90 15.36
C GLY A 59 -14.82 1.41 16.65
N VAL A 60 -13.67 0.87 17.05
CA VAL A 60 -12.90 1.37 18.20
C VAL A 60 -12.40 2.80 17.97
N ARG A 61 -11.79 3.07 16.80
CA ARG A 61 -11.25 4.41 16.48
C ARG A 61 -12.35 5.46 16.43
N GLU A 62 -13.49 5.10 15.88
CA GLU A 62 -14.67 5.96 15.72
C GLU A 62 -15.57 5.98 16.97
N LYS A 63 -15.18 5.29 18.06
CA LYS A 63 -15.96 5.17 19.31
C LYS A 63 -17.39 4.68 19.09
N ILE A 64 -17.57 3.76 18.13
CA ILE A 64 -18.86 3.15 17.79
C ILE A 64 -19.13 1.97 18.74
N LYS A 65 -20.36 1.91 19.28
CA LYS A 65 -20.84 0.74 20.00
C LYS A 65 -21.24 -0.35 19.00
N ILE A 66 -20.32 -1.27 18.73
CA ILE A 66 -20.50 -2.35 17.74
C ILE A 66 -21.52 -3.38 18.27
N THR A 67 -22.43 -3.83 17.40
CA THR A 67 -23.35 -4.93 17.69
C THR A 67 -22.64 -6.27 17.55
N LEU A 68 -22.67 -7.08 18.62
CA LEU A 68 -22.13 -8.44 18.63
C LEU A 68 -23.25 -9.48 18.45
N VAL A 69 -22.93 -10.60 17.80
CA VAL A 69 -23.83 -11.74 17.63
C VAL A 69 -23.17 -13.05 18.05
N ASP A 70 -23.95 -13.96 18.65
CA ASP A 70 -23.50 -15.32 18.91
C ASP A 70 -23.62 -16.15 17.62
N GLY A 71 -22.50 -16.27 16.90
CA GLY A 71 -22.43 -16.93 15.60
C GLY A 71 -21.41 -16.27 14.66
N PRO A 72 -21.40 -16.62 13.36
CA PRO A 72 -20.60 -15.95 12.36
C PRO A 72 -20.98 -14.46 12.21
N SER A 73 -20.00 -13.62 11.87
CA SER A 73 -20.25 -12.21 11.56
C SER A 73 -21.25 -12.06 10.41
N GLN A 74 -22.17 -11.10 10.55
CA GLN A 74 -23.19 -10.76 9.56
C GLN A 74 -22.76 -9.46 8.86
N ILE A 75 -22.12 -9.60 7.71
CA ILE A 75 -21.66 -8.47 6.88
C ILE A 75 -22.49 -8.50 5.59
N PRO A 76 -23.31 -7.46 5.30
CA PRO A 76 -24.16 -7.46 4.11
C PRO A 76 -23.35 -7.59 2.81
N ASP A 77 -23.85 -8.37 1.85
CA ASP A 77 -23.23 -8.52 0.51
C ASP A 77 -23.11 -7.18 -0.24
N ALA A 78 -23.97 -6.22 0.09
CA ALA A 78 -23.88 -4.85 -0.41
C ALA A 78 -22.52 -4.21 -0.09
N ILE A 79 -21.97 -4.45 1.12
CA ILE A 79 -20.64 -3.97 1.50
C ILE A 79 -19.58 -4.58 0.58
N LYS A 80 -19.67 -5.88 0.31
CA LYS A 80 -18.74 -6.57 -0.60
C LYS A 80 -18.78 -5.99 -2.01
N LYS A 81 -19.97 -5.71 -2.53
CA LYS A 81 -20.18 -5.08 -3.84
C LYS A 81 -19.63 -3.66 -3.87
N ASP A 82 -19.84 -2.88 -2.82
CA ASP A 82 -19.34 -1.51 -2.73
C ASP A 82 -17.83 -1.46 -2.59
N THR A 83 -17.21 -2.41 -1.88
CA THR A 83 -15.75 -2.54 -1.85
C THR A 83 -15.19 -2.75 -3.25
N LYS A 84 -15.85 -3.56 -4.10
CA LYS A 84 -15.43 -3.75 -5.50
C LYS A 84 -15.51 -2.44 -6.31
N LYS A 85 -16.58 -1.68 -6.14
CA LYS A 85 -16.74 -0.36 -6.79
C LYS A 85 -15.71 0.66 -6.30
N TRP A 86 -15.49 0.72 -4.99
CA TRP A 86 -14.46 1.52 -4.35
C TRP A 86 -13.06 1.20 -4.90
N ASN A 87 -12.74 -0.09 -5.05
CA ASN A 87 -11.48 -0.52 -5.66
C ASN A 87 -11.30 -0.08 -7.11
N LEU A 88 -12.40 0.15 -7.84
CA LEU A 88 -12.39 0.67 -9.21
C LEU A 88 -12.38 2.20 -9.26
N GLY A 89 -12.42 2.89 -8.11
CA GLY A 89 -12.51 4.34 -8.02
C GLY A 89 -13.90 4.90 -8.36
N GLU A 90 -14.94 4.06 -8.34
CA GLU A 90 -16.33 4.48 -8.58
C GLU A 90 -17.00 5.08 -7.33
N VAL A 91 -16.42 4.83 -6.15
CA VAL A 91 -16.86 5.36 -4.86
C VAL A 91 -15.65 5.98 -4.19
N SER A 92 -15.80 7.17 -3.60
CA SER A 92 -14.71 7.83 -2.88
C SER A 92 -14.37 7.09 -1.59
N ASP A 93 -13.14 7.28 -1.09
CA ASP A 93 -12.74 6.76 0.23
C ASP A 93 -13.72 7.21 1.33
N ALA A 94 -14.05 8.51 1.34
CA ALA A 94 -14.94 9.09 2.33
C ALA A 94 -16.33 8.43 2.32
N ASP A 95 -16.94 8.29 1.14
CA ASP A 95 -18.28 7.69 1.00
C ASP A 95 -18.27 6.22 1.43
N PHE A 96 -17.26 5.47 0.99
CA PHE A 96 -17.15 4.06 1.30
C PHE A 96 -16.96 3.82 2.81
N PHE A 97 -16.02 4.52 3.45
CA PHE A 97 -15.79 4.36 4.88
C PHE A 97 -16.92 4.94 5.73
N ASN A 98 -17.60 6.00 5.29
CA ASN A 98 -18.81 6.48 5.96
C ASN A 98 -19.93 5.44 5.94
N LYS A 99 -20.08 4.68 4.84
CA LYS A 99 -21.04 3.57 4.77
C LYS A 99 -20.69 2.44 5.74
N ILE A 100 -19.41 2.06 5.85
CA ILE A 100 -18.95 1.08 6.84
C ILE A 100 -19.27 1.55 8.26
N LYS A 101 -18.94 2.81 8.59
CA LYS A 101 -19.21 3.41 9.91
C LYS A 101 -20.71 3.42 10.23
N ALA A 102 -21.54 3.81 9.27
CA ALA A 102 -22.99 3.80 9.42
C ALA A 102 -23.51 2.38 9.69
N GLY A 103 -23.05 1.39 8.93
CA GLY A 103 -23.46 0.00 9.10
C GLY A 103 -23.03 -0.62 10.43
N LEU A 104 -21.87 -0.24 10.96
CA LEU A 104 -21.43 -0.63 12.30
C LEU A 104 -22.28 0.04 13.40
N LYS A 105 -22.73 1.27 13.17
CA LYS A 105 -23.49 2.07 14.13
C LYS A 105 -24.97 1.64 14.22
N ASP A 106 -25.59 1.33 13.08
CA ASP A 106 -27.00 0.93 13.01
C ASP A 106 -27.22 -0.58 13.24
N GLY A 107 -26.14 -1.36 13.33
CA GLY A 107 -26.19 -2.80 13.57
C GLY A 107 -26.53 -3.64 12.33
N SER A 108 -26.51 -3.06 11.13
CA SER A 108 -26.59 -3.82 9.87
C SER A 108 -25.32 -4.61 9.58
N ILE A 109 -24.17 -4.15 10.08
CA ILE A 109 -22.93 -4.93 10.19
C ILE A 109 -22.80 -5.41 11.63
N LYS A 110 -22.87 -6.73 11.83
CA LYS A 110 -22.71 -7.35 13.14
C LYS A 110 -21.47 -8.24 13.18
N ILE A 111 -20.73 -8.16 14.27
CA ILE A 111 -19.48 -8.91 14.43
C ILE A 111 -19.70 -10.09 15.37
N SER A 112 -19.08 -11.22 15.07
CA SER A 112 -19.08 -12.39 15.92
C SER A 112 -18.58 -12.05 17.33
N SER A 113 -19.33 -12.46 18.36
CA SER A 113 -18.88 -12.41 19.75
C SER A 113 -17.65 -13.28 20.02
N LYS A 114 -17.35 -14.22 19.11
CA LYS A 114 -16.19 -15.12 19.15
C LYS A 114 -14.95 -14.54 18.44
N SER A 115 -15.03 -13.30 17.95
CA SER A 115 -13.91 -12.63 17.31
C SER A 115 -12.73 -12.53 18.28
N LYS A 116 -11.52 -12.88 17.82
CA LYS A 116 -10.29 -12.85 18.64
C LYS A 116 -9.69 -11.45 18.81
N PHE A 117 -10.45 -10.41 18.47
CA PHE A 117 -9.96 -9.05 18.53
C PHE A 117 -9.84 -8.58 19.98
N ASN A 118 -8.60 -8.34 20.40
CA ASN A 118 -8.33 -7.71 21.67
C ASN A 118 -7.98 -6.24 21.42
N ILE A 119 -8.82 -5.32 21.87
CA ILE A 119 -8.59 -3.89 21.72
C ILE A 119 -7.25 -3.44 22.32
N SER A 120 -6.76 -4.14 23.36
CA SER A 120 -5.49 -3.80 24.00
C SER A 120 -4.28 -4.09 23.12
N ASP A 121 -4.42 -4.98 22.12
CA ASP A 121 -3.38 -5.28 21.14
C ASP A 121 -3.11 -4.09 20.23
N TYR A 122 -4.14 -3.27 19.98
CA TYR A 122 -4.11 -2.09 19.12
C TYR A 122 -3.89 -0.79 19.90
N LYS A 123 -3.50 -0.87 21.17
CA LYS A 123 -3.00 0.31 21.90
C LYS A 123 -1.71 0.78 21.26
N GLU A 124 -1.65 2.07 20.94
CA GLU A 124 -0.50 2.68 20.31
C GLU A 124 0.60 2.95 21.34
N HIS A 125 1.84 2.71 20.95
CA HIS A 125 3.02 3.14 21.67
C HIS A 125 3.93 3.89 20.70
N GLU A 126 4.21 5.15 21.02
CA GLU A 126 5.20 5.96 20.31
C GLU A 126 6.62 5.46 20.64
N PHE A 127 7.53 5.52 19.67
CA PHE A 127 8.91 5.06 19.84
C PHE A 127 9.90 5.82 18.95
N SER A 128 11.19 5.55 19.17
CA SER A 128 12.42 6.28 18.77
C SER A 128 12.67 6.56 17.28
N GLY A 129 11.81 6.15 16.36
CA GLY A 129 11.97 6.43 14.93
C GLY A 129 11.55 7.85 14.56
N HIS A 130 12.15 8.89 15.16
CA HIS A 130 11.67 10.27 14.97
C HIS A 130 11.66 10.67 13.48
N SER A 131 10.47 10.82 12.92
CA SER A 131 10.25 11.44 11.63
C SER A 131 9.87 12.92 11.82
N PRO A 132 10.51 13.85 11.08
CA PRO A 132 10.09 15.24 11.07
C PRO A 132 8.72 15.44 10.41
N LEU A 133 8.27 14.46 9.61
CA LEU A 133 7.03 14.50 8.86
C LEU A 133 5.91 13.78 9.59
N PHE A 134 6.13 12.53 9.97
CA PHE A 134 5.08 11.67 10.52
C PHE A 134 5.26 11.45 12.02
N ARG A 135 4.15 11.26 12.73
CA ARG A 135 4.20 10.61 14.05
C ARG A 135 4.44 9.13 13.81
N THR A 136 5.39 8.55 14.52
CA THR A 136 5.76 7.14 14.41
C THR A 136 5.32 6.39 15.65
N PHE A 137 4.58 5.30 15.46
CA PHE A 137 4.09 4.48 16.56
C PHE A 137 4.00 3.03 16.13
N ALA A 138 3.85 2.11 17.07
CA ALA A 138 3.50 0.72 16.79
C ALA A 138 2.39 0.29 17.74
N TYR A 139 1.60 -0.70 17.32
CA TYR A 139 0.60 -1.28 18.21
C TYR A 139 1.29 -2.21 19.21
N LYS A 140 0.70 -2.37 20.40
CA LYS A 140 1.24 -3.23 21.47
C LYS A 140 1.59 -4.64 20.97
N LYS A 141 0.74 -5.24 20.13
CA LYS A 141 0.96 -6.58 19.54
C LYS A 141 2.17 -6.67 18.61
N ASP A 142 2.62 -5.55 18.07
CA ASP A 142 3.65 -5.51 17.03
C ASP A 142 5.05 -5.32 17.62
N PHE A 143 5.18 -5.34 18.94
CA PHE A 143 6.49 -5.35 19.60
C PHE A 143 6.94 -6.77 19.90
N ILE A 144 8.22 -7.01 19.63
CA ILE A 144 8.93 -8.22 20.03
C ILE A 144 10.03 -7.85 21.03
N ILE A 145 10.49 -8.83 21.80
CA ILE A 145 11.64 -8.68 22.69
C ILE A 145 12.84 -9.30 21.99
N VAL A 146 13.87 -8.50 21.73
CA VAL A 146 15.15 -8.95 21.17
C VAL A 146 16.23 -8.48 22.14
N ASN A 147 17.02 -9.41 22.68
CA ASN A 147 18.08 -9.11 23.65
C ASN A 147 17.61 -8.28 24.86
N GLY A 148 16.37 -8.50 25.33
CA GLY A 148 15.77 -7.73 26.42
C GLY A 148 15.20 -6.37 26.03
N GLU A 149 15.43 -5.91 24.80
CA GLU A 149 14.86 -4.66 24.28
C GLU A 149 13.54 -4.89 23.54
N LYS A 150 12.59 -3.98 23.76
CA LYS A 150 11.29 -4.01 23.10
C LYS A 150 11.38 -3.30 21.75
N ILE A 151 11.40 -4.07 20.66
CA ILE A 151 11.58 -3.57 19.30
C ILE A 151 10.27 -3.67 18.52
N PRO A 152 9.83 -2.61 17.82
CA PRO A 152 8.65 -2.67 16.96
C PRO A 152 8.98 -3.42 15.67
N ARG A 153 8.22 -4.49 15.38
CA ARG A 153 8.29 -5.25 14.13
C ARG A 153 7.48 -4.60 13.01
N ASP A 154 6.40 -3.90 13.35
CA ASP A 154 5.52 -3.25 12.39
C ASP A 154 5.24 -1.78 12.76
N ILE A 155 6.00 -0.87 12.14
CA ILE A 155 5.93 0.57 12.40
C ILE A 155 4.74 1.18 11.65
N GLN A 156 3.93 1.97 12.33
CA GLN A 156 2.84 2.76 11.77
C GLN A 156 3.19 4.25 11.75
N PHE A 157 2.51 4.97 10.87
CA PHE A 157 2.72 6.39 10.63
C PHE A 157 1.39 7.13 10.71
N GLU A 158 1.42 8.38 11.16
CA GLU A 158 0.29 9.31 11.11
C GLU A 158 0.78 10.70 10.70
N LEU A 159 -0.05 11.45 9.98
CA LEU A 159 0.27 12.83 9.60
C LEU A 159 0.37 13.70 10.85
N ARG A 160 1.49 14.42 11.02
CA ARG A 160 1.59 15.48 12.03
C ARG A 160 0.78 16.71 11.62
N SER A 161 -0.10 17.21 12.49
CA SER A 161 -0.94 18.38 12.21
C SER A 161 -0.17 19.66 11.88
N ASN A 162 1.06 19.80 12.39
CA ASN A 162 1.92 20.97 12.14
C ASN A 162 2.68 20.94 10.79
N GLN A 163 2.46 19.93 9.94
CA GLN A 163 3.14 19.77 8.65
C GLN A 163 2.24 20.06 7.43
N THR A 164 1.14 20.78 7.63
CA THR A 164 0.09 21.04 6.61
C THR A 164 0.65 21.56 5.28
N GLU A 165 1.51 22.60 5.30
CA GLU A 165 2.09 23.15 4.06
C GLU A 165 3.05 22.17 3.38
N THR A 166 3.76 21.35 4.16
CA THR A 166 4.59 20.29 3.60
C THR A 166 3.74 19.27 2.86
N TYR A 167 2.62 18.81 3.44
CA TYR A 167 1.76 17.82 2.80
C TYR A 167 1.08 18.33 1.53
N LYS A 168 0.68 19.61 1.48
CA LYS A 168 0.17 20.20 0.22
C LYS A 168 1.15 20.05 -0.94
N ARG A 169 2.46 20.04 -0.66
CA ARG A 169 3.51 19.84 -1.66
C ARG A 169 3.82 18.37 -1.95
N LEU A 170 3.43 17.43 -1.08
CA LEU A 170 3.79 16.01 -1.18
C LEU A 170 2.62 15.10 -1.60
N MET A 171 1.38 15.51 -1.35
CA MET A 171 0.20 14.72 -1.67
C MET A 171 -0.11 14.74 -3.17
N VAL A 172 -0.72 13.66 -3.64
CA VAL A 172 -1.13 13.47 -5.05
C VAL A 172 -2.65 13.39 -5.19
N SER A 173 -3.14 13.65 -6.41
CA SER A 173 -4.51 13.30 -6.77
C SER A 173 -4.62 11.82 -7.14
N GLU A 174 -5.78 11.22 -6.89
CA GLU A 174 -6.00 9.76 -7.02
C GLU A 174 -5.69 9.18 -8.42
N LYS A 175 -5.72 10.00 -9.47
CA LYS A 175 -5.54 9.56 -10.86
C LYS A 175 -4.16 9.84 -11.46
N ASP A 176 -3.27 10.49 -10.70
CA ASP A 176 -1.96 10.87 -11.24
C ASP A 176 -0.93 9.74 -11.17
N ALA A 177 -0.97 8.93 -10.11
CA ALA A 177 0.02 7.88 -9.88
C ALA A 177 -0.57 6.66 -9.18
N VAL A 178 -0.04 5.48 -9.51
CA VAL A 178 -0.31 4.24 -8.76
C VAL A 178 0.99 3.66 -8.22
N VAL A 179 0.92 3.12 -7.00
CA VAL A 179 2.02 2.42 -6.35
C VAL A 179 1.75 0.92 -6.39
N ILE A 180 2.67 0.13 -6.96
CA ILE A 180 2.59 -1.32 -7.00
C ILE A 180 3.17 -1.91 -5.71
N VAL A 181 2.34 -2.65 -4.98
CA VAL A 181 2.68 -3.26 -3.69
C VAL A 181 3.17 -4.70 -3.89
N PRO A 182 4.33 -5.10 -3.33
CA PRO A 182 4.98 -6.37 -3.64
C PRO A 182 4.51 -7.54 -2.74
N ILE A 183 3.33 -8.12 -3.02
CA ILE A 183 2.81 -9.29 -2.30
C ILE A 183 3.60 -10.56 -2.64
N PHE A 184 4.04 -10.73 -3.88
CA PHE A 184 4.83 -11.89 -4.29
C PHE A 184 6.19 -11.90 -3.61
N THR A 185 6.87 -10.75 -3.57
CA THR A 185 8.13 -10.62 -2.84
C THR A 185 7.93 -10.88 -1.34
N LYS A 186 6.91 -10.27 -0.72
CA LYS A 186 6.57 -10.58 0.68
C LYS A 186 6.36 -12.09 0.92
N SER A 187 5.72 -12.79 -0.02
CA SER A 187 5.43 -14.23 0.09
C SER A 187 6.68 -15.10 -0.11
N ALA A 188 7.58 -14.71 -1.01
CA ALA A 188 8.84 -15.40 -1.27
C ALA A 188 9.82 -15.31 -0.08
N TYR A 189 9.78 -14.20 0.66
CA TYR A 189 10.58 -13.99 1.87
C TYR A 189 10.01 -14.64 3.15
N ASP A 190 8.81 -15.24 3.09
CA ASP A 190 8.22 -15.94 4.24
C ASP A 190 9.00 -17.23 4.53
N GLU A 191 9.72 -17.25 5.65
CA GLU A 191 10.60 -18.36 6.04
C GLU A 191 9.79 -19.58 6.53
N PRO A 192 10.14 -20.82 6.11
CA PRO A 192 11.14 -21.12 5.08
C PRO A 192 10.62 -20.75 3.68
N GLY A 193 11.42 -20.04 2.89
CA GLY A 193 11.10 -19.44 1.60
C GLY A 193 12.26 -19.46 0.61
N PHE A 194 12.23 -18.58 -0.38
CA PHE A 194 13.19 -18.62 -1.50
C PHE A 194 14.62 -18.38 -1.02
N TYR A 195 14.80 -17.46 -0.08
CA TYR A 195 16.11 -17.20 0.53
C TYR A 195 16.62 -18.35 1.40
N THR A 196 15.75 -19.18 1.97
CA THR A 196 16.16 -20.44 2.64
C THR A 196 16.80 -21.40 1.64
N TYR A 197 16.25 -21.48 0.42
CA TYR A 197 16.85 -22.26 -0.67
C TYR A 197 18.21 -21.67 -1.09
N TYR A 198 18.31 -20.34 -1.28
CA TYR A 198 19.59 -19.72 -1.66
C TYR A 198 20.69 -19.85 -0.60
N ARG A 199 20.32 -19.95 0.69
CA ARG A 199 21.26 -20.24 1.79
C ARG A 199 21.66 -21.72 1.90
N GLY A 200 21.09 -22.61 1.08
CA GLY A 200 21.35 -24.05 1.12
C GLY A 200 20.65 -24.78 2.27
N GLU A 201 19.70 -24.12 2.94
CA GLU A 201 18.96 -24.64 4.10
C GLU A 201 17.65 -25.34 3.68
N CYS A 202 17.32 -25.35 2.39
CA CYS A 202 16.13 -25.99 1.84
C CYS A 202 16.36 -26.45 0.40
N ASP A 203 15.63 -27.49 -0.01
CA ASP A 203 15.56 -27.94 -1.40
C ASP A 203 14.55 -27.12 -2.22
N THR A 204 14.29 -27.55 -3.46
CA THR A 204 13.38 -26.86 -4.40
C THR A 204 11.94 -26.72 -3.91
N LYS A 205 11.52 -27.44 -2.85
CA LYS A 205 10.20 -27.23 -2.24
C LYS A 205 10.01 -25.80 -1.71
N CYS A 206 11.09 -25.14 -1.29
CA CYS A 206 11.03 -23.75 -0.83
C CYS A 206 10.82 -22.75 -1.98
N LEU A 207 11.03 -23.17 -3.23
CA LEU A 207 10.81 -22.35 -4.42
C LEU A 207 9.35 -22.30 -4.84
N THR A 208 8.42 -22.91 -4.08
CA THR A 208 6.98 -22.73 -4.23
C THR A 208 6.36 -22.28 -2.91
N LYS A 209 5.67 -21.14 -2.90
CA LYS A 209 5.14 -20.52 -1.68
C LYS A 209 3.69 -20.10 -1.84
N GLN A 210 2.92 -20.28 -0.77
CA GLN A 210 1.58 -19.73 -0.63
C GLN A 210 1.64 -18.20 -0.64
N ILE A 211 0.75 -17.57 -1.40
CA ILE A 211 0.58 -16.12 -1.46
C ILE A 211 0.05 -15.65 -0.10
N LYS A 212 0.82 -14.80 0.57
CA LYS A 212 0.49 -14.28 1.90
C LYS A 212 -0.32 -13.00 1.79
N TYR A 213 -1.65 -13.12 1.72
CA TYR A 213 -2.52 -11.95 1.56
C TYR A 213 -2.49 -10.98 2.75
N THR A 214 -2.53 -11.49 3.98
CA THR A 214 -2.73 -10.68 5.21
C THR A 214 -1.52 -10.58 6.13
N THR A 215 -0.45 -11.33 5.87
CA THR A 215 0.81 -11.14 6.61
C THR A 215 1.31 -9.71 6.41
N PRO A 216 1.75 -9.00 7.47
CA PRO A 216 2.32 -7.66 7.35
C PRO A 216 3.52 -7.62 6.40
N HIS A 217 3.69 -6.49 5.72
CA HIS A 217 4.89 -6.21 4.95
C HIS A 217 6.06 -5.94 5.90
N GLY A 218 7.25 -6.41 5.52
CA GLY A 218 8.50 -6.17 6.23
C GLY A 218 9.43 -5.23 5.45
N TYR A 219 10.64 -5.06 5.98
CA TYR A 219 11.71 -4.28 5.35
C TYR A 219 11.91 -4.68 3.88
N SER A 220 11.99 -5.98 3.58
CA SER A 220 12.21 -6.54 2.24
C SER A 220 11.01 -6.42 1.28
N SER A 221 9.89 -5.84 1.72
CA SER A 221 8.68 -5.68 0.89
C SER A 221 8.07 -4.29 1.06
N SER A 222 8.92 -3.30 1.31
CA SER A 222 8.61 -1.86 1.28
C SER A 222 7.53 -1.41 2.27
N SER A 223 7.49 -2.00 3.46
CA SER A 223 6.47 -1.77 4.50
C SER A 223 6.24 -0.28 4.81
N ASN A 224 7.32 0.48 4.99
CA ASN A 224 7.26 1.90 5.33
C ASN A 224 6.77 2.73 4.15
N ALA A 225 7.28 2.49 2.94
CA ALA A 225 6.84 3.21 1.75
C ALA A 225 5.34 3.03 1.50
N ILE A 226 4.81 1.81 1.63
CA ILE A 226 3.38 1.54 1.43
C ILE A 226 2.53 2.43 2.36
N LYS A 227 2.90 2.51 3.64
CA LYS A 227 2.17 3.30 4.64
C LYS A 227 2.30 4.80 4.38
N VAL A 228 3.51 5.28 4.07
CA VAL A 228 3.76 6.69 3.73
C VAL A 228 2.97 7.10 2.49
N PHE A 229 3.01 6.30 1.42
CA PHE A 229 2.27 6.60 0.19
C PHE A 229 0.76 6.60 0.40
N ASN A 230 0.23 5.66 1.19
CA ASN A 230 -1.17 5.66 1.59
C ASN A 230 -1.54 6.98 2.31
N LEU A 231 -0.73 7.42 3.28
CA LEU A 231 -0.94 8.69 3.99
C LEU A 231 -0.82 9.91 3.06
N LEU A 232 0.03 9.86 2.04
CA LEU A 232 0.17 10.94 1.05
C LEU A 232 -0.86 10.89 -0.08
N GLY A 233 -1.77 9.90 -0.08
CA GLY A 233 -2.91 9.85 -0.99
C GLY A 233 -2.62 9.17 -2.33
N TYR A 234 -1.53 8.42 -2.41
CA TYR A 234 -1.26 7.59 -3.57
C TYR A 234 -2.21 6.39 -3.56
N HIS A 235 -2.84 6.14 -4.70
CA HIS A 235 -3.56 4.90 -4.89
C HIS A 235 -2.57 3.73 -4.93
N THR A 236 -2.89 2.66 -4.21
CA THR A 236 -2.08 1.44 -4.17
C THR A 236 -2.79 0.32 -4.92
N ILE A 237 -2.01 -0.43 -5.70
CA ILE A 237 -2.45 -1.68 -6.33
C ILE A 237 -1.44 -2.78 -5.98
N THR A 238 -1.89 -4.01 -5.79
CA THR A 238 -0.98 -5.14 -5.55
C THR A 238 -0.46 -5.71 -6.86
N ASP A 239 0.76 -6.22 -6.84
CA ASP A 239 1.37 -7.03 -7.91
C ASP A 239 0.46 -8.20 -8.38
N VAL A 240 -0.23 -8.88 -7.45
CA VAL A 240 -1.30 -9.87 -7.75
C VAL A 240 -2.38 -9.32 -8.68
N ALA A 241 -2.81 -8.07 -8.48
CA ALA A 241 -3.86 -7.45 -9.27
C ALA A 241 -3.34 -6.96 -10.62
N VAL A 242 -2.06 -6.61 -10.70
CA VAL A 242 -1.37 -6.29 -11.96
C VAL A 242 -1.21 -7.55 -12.80
N ASP A 243 -0.78 -8.67 -12.24
CA ASP A 243 -0.69 -9.95 -12.97
C ASP A 243 -2.06 -10.40 -13.49
N SER A 244 -3.10 -10.31 -12.65
CA SER A 244 -4.47 -10.68 -13.04
C SER A 244 -5.11 -9.75 -14.09
N ASN A 245 -4.71 -8.48 -14.12
CA ASN A 245 -5.24 -7.48 -15.04
C ASN A 245 -4.19 -6.40 -15.39
N PRO A 246 -3.21 -6.70 -16.25
CA PRO A 246 -2.07 -5.79 -16.51
C PRO A 246 -2.50 -4.46 -17.12
N LYS A 247 -3.63 -4.44 -17.85
CA LYS A 247 -4.19 -3.23 -18.47
C LYS A 247 -4.58 -2.17 -17.44
N ILE A 248 -4.74 -2.52 -16.16
CA ILE A 248 -5.09 -1.56 -15.11
C ILE A 248 -4.04 -0.44 -14.98
N LEU A 249 -2.77 -0.71 -15.28
CA LEU A 249 -1.71 0.30 -15.20
C LEU A 249 -1.91 1.43 -16.21
N SER A 250 -2.55 1.16 -17.36
CA SER A 250 -2.83 2.17 -18.39
C SER A 250 -3.79 3.28 -17.94
N LYS A 251 -4.49 3.09 -16.82
CA LYS A 251 -5.39 4.11 -16.24
C LYS A 251 -4.64 5.24 -15.53
N TYR A 252 -3.35 5.05 -15.24
CA TYR A 252 -2.56 5.99 -14.45
C TYR A 252 -1.50 6.67 -15.33
N LYS A 253 -1.19 7.94 -15.03
CA LYS A 253 -0.16 8.68 -15.79
C LYS A 253 1.26 8.23 -15.43
N LYS A 254 1.44 7.72 -14.21
CA LYS A 254 2.71 7.29 -13.64
C LYS A 254 2.52 6.02 -12.82
N VAL A 255 3.46 5.08 -12.95
CA VAL A 255 3.55 3.88 -12.13
C VAL A 255 4.77 4.00 -11.23
N ILE A 256 4.61 3.70 -9.94
CA ILE A 256 5.71 3.62 -8.96
C ILE A 256 5.85 2.15 -8.56
N VAL A 257 7.02 1.58 -8.82
CA VAL A 257 7.37 0.20 -8.48
C VAL A 257 8.16 0.21 -7.18
N LEU A 258 7.72 -0.55 -6.18
CA LEU A 258 8.41 -0.70 -4.92
C LEU A 258 9.42 -1.85 -5.01
N HIS A 259 9.73 -2.56 -3.91
CA HIS A 259 10.60 -3.73 -3.93
C HIS A 259 9.88 -4.97 -4.49
N ASN A 260 9.38 -4.85 -5.72
CA ASN A 260 8.78 -5.93 -6.51
C ASN A 260 9.89 -6.78 -7.13
N GLU A 261 10.69 -7.45 -6.30
CA GLU A 261 11.80 -8.29 -6.73
C GLU A 261 11.33 -9.51 -7.52
N TYR A 262 10.30 -10.17 -7.00
CA TYR A 262 9.66 -11.33 -7.63
C TYR A 262 8.38 -10.89 -8.34
N VAL A 263 8.35 -11.08 -9.67
CA VAL A 263 7.20 -10.71 -10.52
C VAL A 263 6.98 -11.77 -11.60
N THR A 264 5.78 -11.82 -12.17
CA THR A 264 5.51 -12.66 -13.35
C THR A 264 5.99 -11.99 -14.64
N GLN A 265 5.96 -12.75 -15.75
CA GLN A 265 6.17 -12.17 -17.08
C GLN A 265 5.12 -11.10 -17.42
N THR A 266 3.86 -11.36 -17.08
CA THR A 266 2.74 -10.45 -17.33
C THR A 266 2.99 -9.10 -16.67
N GLU A 267 3.43 -9.10 -15.41
CA GLU A 267 3.75 -7.89 -14.68
C GLU A 267 4.97 -7.18 -15.26
N PHE A 268 6.04 -7.92 -15.55
CA PHE A 268 7.24 -7.37 -16.17
C PHE A 268 6.90 -6.63 -17.46
N ASP A 269 6.13 -7.26 -18.35
CA ASP A 269 5.73 -6.69 -19.63
C ASP A 269 4.84 -5.45 -19.43
N ALA A 270 3.88 -5.51 -18.50
CA ALA A 270 2.98 -4.39 -18.21
C ALA A 270 3.72 -3.18 -17.63
N ILE A 271 4.62 -3.41 -16.67
CA ILE A 271 5.42 -2.37 -16.02
C ILE A 271 6.39 -1.76 -17.04
N THR A 272 7.17 -2.59 -17.74
CA THR A 272 8.21 -2.08 -18.66
C THR A 272 7.65 -1.45 -19.93
N SER A 273 6.40 -1.77 -20.31
CA SER A 273 5.69 -1.12 -21.42
C SER A 273 5.02 0.20 -21.04
N HIS A 274 4.82 0.47 -19.74
CA HIS A 274 4.22 1.72 -19.29
C HIS A 274 5.18 2.90 -19.58
N PRO A 275 4.71 4.04 -20.15
CA PRO A 275 5.60 5.09 -20.67
C PRO A 275 6.31 5.93 -19.59
N ARG A 276 5.83 5.87 -18.34
CA ARG A 276 6.36 6.65 -17.22
C ARG A 276 6.37 5.83 -15.93
N VAL A 277 7.53 5.26 -15.61
CA VAL A 277 7.71 4.38 -14.45
C VAL A 277 8.81 4.90 -13.55
N LEU A 278 8.52 4.96 -12.25
CA LEU A 278 9.49 5.20 -11.20
C LEU A 278 9.83 3.88 -10.52
N TYR A 279 11.02 3.36 -10.76
CA TYR A 279 11.56 2.20 -10.05
C TYR A 279 12.18 2.72 -8.75
N LEU A 280 11.39 2.72 -7.69
CA LEU A 280 11.75 3.40 -6.44
C LEU A 280 12.71 2.56 -5.59
N TYR A 281 12.66 1.24 -5.70
CA TYR A 281 13.57 0.34 -5.00
C TYR A 281 14.49 -0.33 -6.03
N PRO A 282 15.81 -0.40 -5.76
CA PRO A 282 16.69 -1.31 -6.47
C PRO A 282 16.23 -2.75 -6.35
N ASN A 283 16.77 -3.63 -7.20
CA ASN A 283 16.44 -5.06 -7.19
C ASN A 283 14.96 -5.38 -7.51
N ALA A 284 14.17 -4.40 -7.97
CA ALA A 284 12.86 -4.64 -8.54
C ALA A 284 13.00 -5.35 -9.91
N LEU A 285 12.02 -6.20 -10.25
CA LEU A 285 11.97 -7.01 -11.48
C LEU A 285 13.20 -7.94 -11.62
N TYR A 286 13.71 -8.44 -10.50
CA TYR A 286 14.93 -9.23 -10.50
C TYR A 286 14.69 -10.70 -10.81
N ALA A 287 13.64 -11.30 -10.27
CA ALA A 287 13.35 -12.72 -10.40
C ALA A 287 11.96 -12.96 -11.00
N LYS A 288 11.89 -13.91 -11.93
CA LYS A 288 10.67 -14.34 -12.59
C LYS A 288 10.01 -15.44 -11.79
N VAL A 289 8.74 -15.24 -11.44
CA VAL A 289 7.87 -16.26 -10.83
C VAL A 289 6.71 -16.60 -11.76
N SER A 290 6.06 -17.73 -11.50
CA SER A 290 4.72 -18.05 -12.00
C SER A 290 3.74 -18.02 -10.83
N ALA A 291 2.52 -17.54 -11.07
CA ALA A 291 1.46 -17.52 -10.07
C ALA A 291 0.36 -18.53 -10.45
N ASN A 292 -0.16 -19.25 -9.46
CA ASN A 292 -1.32 -20.12 -9.59
C ASN A 292 -2.38 -19.66 -8.58
N TYR A 293 -3.46 -19.05 -9.09
CA TYR A 293 -4.54 -18.50 -8.27
C TYR A 293 -5.61 -19.53 -7.84
N GLN A 294 -5.56 -20.76 -8.35
CA GLN A 294 -6.41 -21.85 -7.84
C GLN A 294 -5.87 -22.38 -6.51
N THR A 295 -4.54 -22.45 -6.39
CA THR A 295 -3.84 -22.89 -5.17
C THR A 295 -3.26 -21.74 -4.36
N ASP A 296 -3.45 -20.50 -4.82
CA ASP A 296 -2.84 -19.28 -4.29
C ASP A 296 -1.34 -19.44 -4.02
N THR A 297 -0.57 -19.90 -5.01
CA THR A 297 0.88 -20.09 -4.90
C THR A 297 1.67 -19.28 -5.91
N ILE A 298 2.91 -18.94 -5.57
CA ILE A 298 3.96 -18.52 -6.50
C ILE A 298 5.09 -19.54 -6.55
N THR A 299 5.70 -19.71 -7.72
CA THR A 299 6.84 -20.60 -7.93
C THR A 299 7.97 -19.88 -8.66
N LEU A 300 9.22 -19.98 -8.16
CA LEU A 300 10.39 -19.44 -8.84
C LEU A 300 10.57 -20.13 -10.20
N VAL A 301 10.69 -19.34 -11.25
CA VAL A 301 10.97 -19.81 -12.60
C VAL A 301 12.43 -19.52 -12.97
N ARG A 302 12.91 -18.31 -12.67
CA ARG A 302 14.21 -17.84 -13.14
C ARG A 302 14.74 -16.64 -12.34
N GLY A 303 16.04 -16.57 -12.07
CA GLY A 303 16.71 -15.51 -11.31
C GLY A 303 17.49 -16.07 -10.12
N HIS A 304 18.34 -15.28 -9.47
CA HIS A 304 19.13 -15.73 -8.30
C HIS A 304 19.92 -17.03 -8.55
N HIS A 305 20.59 -17.12 -9.70
CA HIS A 305 21.37 -18.29 -10.10
C HIS A 305 20.51 -19.57 -10.28
N TYR A 306 19.20 -19.41 -10.51
CA TYR A 306 18.25 -20.48 -10.81
C TYR A 306 17.61 -20.32 -12.21
N PRO A 307 17.38 -21.43 -12.96
CA PRO A 307 17.72 -22.81 -12.63
C PRO A 307 19.20 -23.16 -12.83
N THR A 308 19.98 -22.24 -13.40
CA THR A 308 21.41 -22.40 -13.65
C THR A 308 22.18 -21.23 -13.06
N SER A 309 23.42 -21.47 -12.63
CA SER A 309 24.30 -20.45 -12.05
C SER A 309 24.67 -19.29 -12.98
N ALA A 310 24.37 -19.35 -14.28
CA ALA A 310 24.59 -18.22 -15.19
C ALA A 310 23.50 -17.14 -15.10
N VAL A 311 22.36 -17.44 -14.47
CA VAL A 311 21.18 -16.56 -14.48
C VAL A 311 21.18 -15.66 -13.25
N GLY A 312 21.65 -14.42 -13.40
CA GLY A 312 21.47 -13.38 -12.38
C GLY A 312 20.01 -12.90 -12.33
N ASN A 313 19.66 -12.03 -13.27
CA ASN A 313 18.31 -11.50 -13.45
C ASN A 313 17.42 -12.48 -14.26
N GLY A 314 16.19 -12.70 -13.80
CA GLY A 314 15.23 -13.63 -14.38
C GLY A 314 14.66 -13.22 -15.74
N PHE A 315 14.83 -11.96 -16.13
CA PHE A 315 14.29 -11.36 -17.36
C PHE A 315 15.37 -10.88 -18.33
N ASP A 316 16.65 -11.09 -18.03
CA ASP A 316 17.79 -10.48 -18.75
C ASP A 316 17.62 -8.97 -18.90
N TRP A 317 17.04 -8.33 -17.87
CA TRP A 317 16.70 -6.93 -17.95
C TRP A 317 17.98 -6.08 -17.92
N LYS A 318 18.28 -5.41 -19.03
CA LYS A 318 19.51 -4.61 -19.18
C LYS A 318 19.66 -3.44 -18.20
N PHE A 319 18.59 -3.07 -17.50
CA PHE A 319 18.57 -2.01 -16.50
C PHE A 319 18.59 -2.56 -15.06
N ASP A 320 18.93 -3.84 -14.87
CA ASP A 320 19.14 -4.42 -13.55
C ASP A 320 20.07 -3.55 -12.69
N ASN A 321 19.54 -3.09 -11.55
CA ASN A 321 20.24 -2.26 -10.58
C ASN A 321 20.34 -2.94 -9.20
N SER A 322 20.17 -4.26 -9.11
CA SER A 322 20.20 -5.07 -7.88
C SER A 322 21.38 -4.75 -6.97
N LYS A 323 22.57 -4.52 -7.52
CA LYS A 323 23.78 -4.13 -6.76
C LYS A 323 23.61 -2.87 -5.89
N LEU A 324 22.63 -2.01 -6.19
CA LEU A 324 22.36 -0.78 -5.45
C LEU A 324 21.47 -1.00 -4.22
N GLU A 325 20.90 -2.20 -4.01
CA GLU A 325 20.05 -2.52 -2.86
C GLU A 325 20.79 -2.43 -1.51
N TYR A 326 22.12 -2.58 -1.54
CA TYR A 326 22.96 -2.58 -0.34
C TYR A 326 23.24 -1.17 0.21
N ASP A 327 22.97 -0.09 -0.54
CA ASP A 327 22.96 1.26 0.04
C ASP A 327 21.62 1.52 0.73
N THR A 328 21.52 1.07 1.98
CA THR A 328 20.34 1.23 2.82
C THR A 328 20.32 2.57 3.58
N THR A 329 21.45 3.28 3.59
CA THR A 329 21.53 4.63 4.17
C THR A 329 20.90 5.66 3.26
N CYS A 330 21.02 5.45 1.94
CA CYS A 330 20.40 6.21 0.87
C CYS A 330 20.63 7.74 0.99
N LYS A 331 21.78 8.14 1.56
CA LYS A 331 22.11 9.54 1.88
C LYS A 331 22.39 10.41 0.66
N LYS A 332 22.87 9.81 -0.43
CA LYS A 332 23.22 10.48 -1.69
C LYS A 332 22.34 9.96 -2.83
N TRP A 333 21.04 9.88 -2.54
CA TRP A 333 20.09 9.37 -3.49
C TRP A 333 20.06 10.24 -4.75
N SER A 334 19.86 9.59 -5.90
CA SER A 334 19.69 10.23 -7.19
C SER A 334 18.87 9.32 -8.10
N PHE A 335 18.29 9.91 -9.15
CA PHE A 335 17.52 9.15 -10.13
C PHE A 335 18.29 9.00 -11.45
N THR A 336 18.53 7.75 -11.85
CA THR A 336 19.05 7.42 -13.17
C THR A 336 17.92 7.30 -14.17
N LYS A 337 17.99 7.99 -15.31
CA LYS A 337 16.99 7.91 -16.37
C LYS A 337 17.18 6.64 -17.21
N ILE A 338 16.09 5.95 -17.49
CA ILE A 338 16.04 4.82 -18.43
C ILE A 338 14.95 5.06 -19.50
N LYS A 339 14.78 4.12 -20.43
CA LYS A 339 13.89 4.29 -21.60
C LYS A 339 12.46 4.71 -21.24
N ASN A 340 11.85 4.03 -20.28
CA ASN A 340 10.46 4.21 -19.88
C ASN A 340 10.31 4.87 -18.49
N GLY A 341 11.41 5.36 -17.90
CA GLY A 341 11.40 5.60 -16.46
C GLY A 341 12.59 6.29 -15.83
N LYS A 342 12.56 6.32 -14.50
CA LYS A 342 13.68 6.67 -13.61
C LYS A 342 13.88 5.58 -12.57
N MET A 343 15.12 5.33 -12.16
CA MET A 343 15.47 4.36 -11.13
C MET A 343 16.18 5.06 -9.98
N LEU A 344 15.76 4.80 -8.74
CA LEU A 344 16.50 5.24 -7.57
C LEU A 344 17.79 4.43 -7.44
N ASN A 345 18.86 5.06 -6.97
CA ASN A 345 20.19 4.45 -6.84
C ASN A 345 20.51 3.88 -5.44
N CYS A 346 19.52 3.72 -4.56
CA CYS A 346 19.67 3.21 -3.20
C CYS A 346 18.34 2.69 -2.63
N TYR A 347 18.38 1.96 -1.52
CA TYR A 347 17.22 1.35 -0.88
C TYR A 347 16.58 2.32 0.15
N PRO A 348 15.39 2.89 -0.11
CA PRO A 348 14.91 4.08 0.61
C PRO A 348 14.14 3.80 1.90
N GLU A 349 14.02 2.54 2.34
CA GLU A 349 13.08 2.13 3.40
C GLU A 349 13.29 2.85 4.75
N HIS A 350 14.52 3.31 5.03
CA HIS A 350 14.86 4.07 6.23
C HIS A 350 14.67 5.58 6.10
N ILE A 351 14.52 6.12 4.88
CA ILE A 351 14.43 7.56 4.63
C ILE A 351 13.08 7.97 4.02
N ILE A 352 12.29 7.03 3.50
CA ILE A 352 11.03 7.30 2.79
C ILE A 352 9.99 8.03 3.67
N PHE A 353 10.10 7.89 4.99
CA PHE A 353 9.24 8.55 5.95
C PHE A 353 9.85 9.84 6.53
N SER A 354 11.03 10.28 6.13
CA SER A 354 11.71 11.44 6.74
C SER A 354 12.29 12.43 5.74
N ASP A 355 12.66 11.99 4.53
CA ASP A 355 13.24 12.83 3.50
C ASP A 355 12.15 13.51 2.64
N VAL A 356 11.95 14.81 2.87
CA VAL A 356 10.99 15.65 2.13
C VAL A 356 11.36 15.78 0.67
N GLU A 357 12.65 15.93 0.36
CA GLU A 357 13.11 16.19 -0.99
C GLU A 357 12.97 14.94 -1.86
N LEU A 358 13.21 13.75 -1.28
CA LEU A 358 12.92 12.48 -1.95
C LEU A 358 11.42 12.36 -2.25
N LEU A 359 10.56 12.56 -1.25
CA LEU A 359 9.10 12.48 -1.43
C LEU A 359 8.59 13.49 -2.47
N LYS A 360 9.15 14.70 -2.48
CA LYS A 360 8.85 15.73 -3.46
C LYS A 360 9.32 15.31 -4.86
N ALA A 361 10.54 14.79 -4.99
CA ALA A 361 11.05 14.31 -6.27
C ALA A 361 10.25 13.13 -6.83
N ILE A 362 9.76 12.23 -5.97
CA ILE A 362 8.84 11.15 -6.32
C ILE A 362 7.52 11.71 -6.85
N LYS A 363 6.96 12.72 -6.17
CA LYS A 363 5.70 13.35 -6.58
C LYS A 363 5.84 14.08 -7.92
N ASP A 364 6.91 14.86 -8.09
CA ASP A 364 7.12 15.75 -9.24
C ASP A 364 7.58 15.01 -10.51
N TYR A 365 8.23 13.84 -10.35
CA TYR A 365 8.47 12.94 -11.48
C TYR A 365 7.18 12.40 -12.07
#